data_AF-W6YFW0-F1
#
_entry.id   AF-W6YFW0-F1
#
_cell.length_a   1.000
_cell.length_b   1.000
_cell.length_c   1.000
_cell.angle_alpha   90.00
_cell.angle_beta   90.00
_cell.angle_gamma   90.00
#
_symmetry.space_group_name_H-M   'P 1'
#
loop_
_entity.id
_entity.type
_entity.pdbx_description
1 polymer ?
#
loop_
_entity_poly.entity_id
_entity_poly.type
_entity_poly.pdbx_seq_one_letter_code
_entity_poly.pdbx_strand_id
1 'polypeptide(L)'
;MNSSDLQHLVSDVYKQAGVVTETVDSFRATEHGKANAHVGLFEIQSVLNPSHKLSWWPPTAETSPSRPLAGLKVVGLIRIIAAPAVTRGLAELGASVMRVTSPNLIDYSFLHIDLNWGVLDKYGFGVDDIIDLVRDRARGKISVCEDSYGWHGPWSDRSGWQQISDAWVGIPAGFGKALGLKDNEPVTPVFPNSDYMTGISGVCAALCILIQRAEQSGSYKVDIALD
;
A
#
# COMPACT_ATOMS: atom_id res chain seq x y z
N MET A 1 22.46 -16.98 -20.26
CA MET A 1 21.76 -16.00 -19.41
C MET A 1 21.07 -15.00 -20.31
N ASN A 2 19.81 -15.28 -20.63
CA ASN A 2 18.85 -14.34 -21.20
C ASN A 2 18.15 -13.56 -20.06
N SER A 3 17.17 -12.72 -20.40
CA SER A 3 16.40 -11.92 -19.43
C SER A 3 15.53 -12.77 -18.48
N SER A 4 14.91 -13.85 -18.98
CA SER A 4 14.13 -14.79 -18.17
C SER A 4 15.01 -15.59 -17.20
N ASP A 5 16.20 -16.02 -17.62
CA ASP A 5 17.20 -16.67 -16.75
C ASP A 5 17.54 -15.75 -15.57
N LEU A 6 17.70 -14.45 -15.84
CA LEU A 6 18.04 -13.44 -14.85
C LEU A 6 16.87 -13.16 -13.89
N GLN A 7 15.63 -13.01 -14.40
CA GLN A 7 14.43 -12.86 -13.57
C GLN A 7 14.28 -14.04 -12.60
N HIS A 8 14.39 -15.28 -13.08
CA HIS A 8 14.30 -16.47 -12.22
C HIS A 8 15.38 -16.46 -11.12
N LEU A 9 16.63 -16.10 -11.44
CA LEU A 9 17.68 -15.99 -10.44
C LEU A 9 17.39 -14.91 -9.40
N VAL A 10 16.99 -13.71 -9.83
CA VAL A 10 16.73 -12.57 -8.94
C VAL A 10 15.51 -12.82 -8.05
N SER A 11 14.36 -13.14 -8.66
CA SER A 11 13.05 -13.20 -7.99
C SER A 11 12.81 -14.53 -7.28
N ASP A 12 13.13 -15.65 -7.91
CA ASP A 12 12.75 -16.98 -7.42
C ASP A 12 13.84 -17.64 -6.58
N VAL A 13 15.13 -17.41 -6.90
CA VAL A 13 16.27 -17.95 -6.14
C VAL A 13 16.76 -16.99 -5.05
N TYR A 14 17.12 -15.75 -5.39
CA TYR A 14 17.69 -14.79 -4.42
C TYR A 14 16.65 -13.95 -3.65
N LYS A 15 15.36 -14.10 -3.98
CA LYS A 15 14.22 -13.36 -3.37
C LYS A 15 14.43 -11.83 -3.34
N GLN A 16 15.05 -11.31 -4.40
CA GLN A 16 15.19 -9.88 -4.66
C GLN A 16 14.12 -9.43 -5.68
N ALA A 17 13.83 -8.13 -5.72
CA ALA A 17 12.91 -7.58 -6.70
C ALA A 17 13.54 -7.56 -8.11
N GLY A 18 12.83 -8.08 -9.11
CA GLY A 18 13.24 -8.06 -10.51
C GLY A 18 12.18 -8.62 -11.45
N VAL A 19 12.14 -8.08 -12.68
CA VAL A 19 11.18 -8.46 -13.72
C VAL A 19 11.76 -8.17 -15.11
N VAL A 20 11.31 -8.92 -16.12
CA VAL A 20 11.40 -8.55 -17.53
C VAL A 20 10.23 -7.64 -17.86
N THR A 21 10.49 -6.43 -18.35
CA THR A 21 9.42 -5.46 -18.66
C THR A 21 8.41 -6.03 -19.65
N GLU A 22 7.14 -6.04 -19.24
CA GLU A 22 6.02 -6.50 -20.04
C GLU A 22 5.39 -5.38 -20.89
N THR A 23 4.34 -5.72 -21.63
CA THR A 23 3.38 -4.74 -22.16
C THR A 23 2.05 -4.89 -21.41
N VAL A 24 1.27 -3.81 -21.32
CA VAL A 24 -0.03 -3.80 -20.61
C VAL A 24 -0.97 -4.94 -21.04
N ASP A 25 -1.00 -5.27 -22.33
CA ASP A 25 -1.86 -6.34 -22.85
C ASP A 25 -1.28 -7.75 -22.60
N SER A 26 0.05 -7.88 -22.52
CA SER A 26 0.72 -9.11 -22.08
C SER A 26 0.51 -9.37 -20.59
N PHE A 27 0.73 -8.35 -19.74
CA PHE A 27 0.43 -8.38 -18.31
C PHE A 27 -1.00 -8.85 -18.03
N ARG A 28 -2.00 -8.25 -18.70
CA ARG A 28 -3.42 -8.66 -18.61
C ARG A 28 -3.69 -10.10 -19.07
N ALA A 29 -2.81 -10.68 -19.89
CA ALA A 29 -2.90 -12.08 -20.30
C ALA A 29 -2.23 -13.05 -19.31
N THR A 30 -1.39 -12.57 -18.37
CA THR A 30 -0.79 -13.40 -17.31
C THR A 30 -1.82 -13.90 -16.30
N GLU A 31 -1.46 -14.90 -15.50
CA GLU A 31 -2.30 -15.35 -14.38
C GLU A 31 -2.44 -14.28 -13.29
N HIS A 32 -1.41 -13.45 -13.09
CA HIS A 32 -1.42 -12.38 -12.09
C HIS A 32 -2.32 -11.21 -12.48
N GLY A 33 -2.19 -10.72 -13.72
CA GLY A 33 -3.06 -9.67 -14.27
C GLY A 33 -4.52 -10.12 -14.39
N LYS A 34 -4.78 -11.43 -14.59
CA LYS A 34 -6.14 -12.01 -14.51
C LYS A 34 -6.68 -12.11 -13.09
N ALA A 35 -5.84 -12.46 -12.12
CA ALA A 35 -6.24 -12.51 -10.71
C ALA A 35 -6.66 -11.12 -10.22
N ASN A 36 -5.84 -10.10 -10.48
CA ASN A 36 -6.10 -8.72 -10.05
C ASN A 36 -7.07 -7.94 -10.96
N ALA A 37 -7.58 -8.52 -12.06
CA ALA A 37 -8.51 -7.86 -12.99
C ALA A 37 -9.88 -7.42 -12.39
N HIS A 38 -10.17 -7.82 -11.14
CA HIS A 38 -11.37 -7.44 -10.39
C HIS A 38 -11.10 -6.39 -9.29
N VAL A 39 -9.83 -6.06 -9.03
CA VAL A 39 -9.38 -5.16 -7.97
C VAL A 39 -9.60 -3.70 -8.41
N GLY A 40 -10.02 -2.86 -7.46
CA GLY A 40 -10.23 -1.43 -7.68
C GLY A 40 -8.98 -0.59 -7.36
N LEU A 41 -9.16 0.71 -7.09
CA LEU A 41 -8.08 1.53 -6.51
C LEU A 41 -7.65 1.07 -5.12
N PHE A 42 -8.49 0.27 -4.45
CA PHE A 42 -8.26 -0.39 -3.18
C PHE A 42 -9.41 -1.39 -2.93
N GLU A 43 -9.18 -2.39 -2.08
CA GLU A 43 -10.23 -3.26 -1.54
C GLU A 43 -10.50 -2.96 -0.06
N ILE A 44 -11.71 -3.30 0.41
CA ILE A 44 -12.12 -3.10 1.81
C ILE A 44 -12.67 -4.42 2.37
N GLN A 45 -11.97 -4.95 3.37
CA GLN A 45 -12.43 -6.07 4.19
C GLN A 45 -12.94 -5.52 5.53
N SER A 46 -14.06 -6.05 6.04
CA SER A 46 -14.69 -5.56 7.28
C SER A 46 -15.03 -6.69 8.24
N VAL A 47 -14.61 -6.54 9.50
CA VAL A 47 -14.94 -7.41 10.62
C VAL A 47 -15.91 -6.65 11.52
N LEU A 48 -17.20 -6.83 11.26
CA LEU A 48 -18.26 -6.18 12.03
C LEU A 48 -18.29 -6.72 13.46
N ASN A 49 -18.40 -5.81 14.44
CA ASN A 49 -18.53 -6.13 15.85
C ASN A 49 -19.58 -5.22 16.50
N PRO A 50 -20.80 -5.72 16.80
CA PRO A 50 -21.87 -4.95 17.42
C PRO A 50 -21.56 -4.32 18.78
N SER A 51 -20.48 -4.72 19.48
CA SER A 51 -20.08 -4.08 20.75
C SER A 51 -19.28 -2.78 20.57
N HIS A 52 -18.75 -2.51 19.36
CA HIS A 52 -18.08 -1.24 19.07
C HIS A 52 -19.08 -0.09 18.97
N LYS A 53 -18.83 1.02 19.68
CA LYS A 53 -19.72 2.18 19.66
C LYS A 53 -19.58 2.98 18.37
N LEU A 54 -20.65 3.00 17.56
CA LEU A 54 -20.86 3.93 16.44
C LEU A 54 -20.53 5.37 16.88
N SER A 55 -19.38 5.88 16.43
CA SER A 55 -18.91 7.23 16.76
C SER A 55 -17.64 7.60 16.01
N TRP A 56 -17.60 8.86 15.56
CA TRP A 56 -16.35 9.59 15.31
C TRP A 56 -15.45 9.61 16.55
N TRP A 57 -14.15 9.87 16.38
CA TRP A 57 -13.27 10.19 17.51
C TRP A 57 -13.73 11.51 18.17
N PRO A 58 -13.48 11.71 19.48
CA PRO A 58 -13.85 12.98 20.11
C PRO A 58 -13.10 14.15 19.45
N PRO A 59 -13.75 15.29 19.21
CA PRO A 59 -13.09 16.50 18.73
C PRO A 59 -12.11 17.03 19.79
N THR A 60 -11.14 17.81 19.34
CA THR A 60 -10.18 18.53 20.19
C THR A 60 -10.33 20.04 19.96
N ALA A 61 -9.59 20.85 20.73
CA ALA A 61 -9.51 22.29 20.51
C ALA A 61 -8.91 22.69 19.14
N GLU A 62 -8.30 21.75 18.40
CA GLU A 62 -7.78 21.95 17.05
C GLU A 62 -8.77 21.51 15.94
N THR A 63 -9.90 20.88 16.28
CA THR A 63 -10.84 20.36 15.28
C THR A 63 -11.56 21.50 14.56
N SER A 64 -11.32 21.60 13.25
CA SER A 64 -11.86 22.63 12.36
C SER A 64 -12.09 22.06 10.95
N PRO A 65 -12.80 22.77 10.06
CA PRO A 65 -12.89 22.38 8.64
C PRO A 65 -11.54 22.30 7.91
N SER A 66 -10.50 22.98 8.42
CA SER A 66 -9.12 22.90 7.89
C SER A 66 -8.25 21.85 8.57
N ARG A 67 -8.73 21.22 9.66
CA ARG A 67 -8.08 20.09 10.36
C ARG A 67 -9.12 19.02 10.69
N PRO A 68 -9.82 18.43 9.70
CA PRO A 68 -10.93 17.52 9.93
C PRO A 68 -10.53 16.25 10.70
N LEU A 69 -9.27 15.83 10.61
CA LEU A 69 -8.74 14.65 11.32
C LEU A 69 -8.09 14.99 12.68
N ALA A 70 -8.18 16.24 13.16
CA ALA A 70 -7.70 16.59 14.50
C ALA A 70 -8.34 15.70 15.57
N GLY A 71 -7.50 15.12 16.42
CA GLY A 71 -7.88 14.11 17.43
C GLY A 71 -7.69 12.67 16.98
N LEU A 72 -7.68 12.37 15.68
CA LEU A 72 -7.34 11.04 15.16
C LEU A 72 -5.90 10.67 15.51
N LYS A 73 -5.67 9.42 15.90
CA LYS A 73 -4.34 8.87 16.20
C LYS A 73 -4.01 7.76 15.20
N VAL A 74 -2.90 7.91 14.50
CA VAL A 74 -2.43 7.00 13.45
C VAL A 74 -1.07 6.44 13.88
N VAL A 75 -0.89 5.13 13.78
CA VAL A 75 0.40 4.47 14.04
C VAL A 75 0.92 3.95 12.71
N GLY A 76 2.03 4.51 12.25
CA GLY A 76 2.70 4.06 11.04
C GLY A 76 3.73 2.98 11.38
N LEU A 77 3.38 1.71 11.19
CA LEU A 77 4.35 0.60 11.12
C LEU A 77 4.98 0.55 9.73
N ILE A 78 5.47 1.71 9.27
CA ILE A 78 5.63 2.01 7.84
C ILE A 78 7.06 2.39 7.50
N ARG A 79 7.36 2.02 6.26
CA ARG A 79 8.51 2.38 5.44
C ARG A 79 7.90 2.76 4.05
N ILE A 80 8.67 3.10 3.03
CA ILE A 80 8.36 3.40 1.60
C ILE A 80 7.97 4.85 1.26
N ILE A 81 7.56 5.11 0.02
CA ILE A 81 7.01 6.39 -0.44
C ILE A 81 5.49 6.36 -0.25
N ALA A 82 4.81 5.31 -0.74
CA ALA A 82 3.36 5.12 -0.68
C ALA A 82 2.78 5.18 0.75
N ALA A 83 3.05 4.22 1.65
CA ALA A 83 2.48 4.27 3.00
C ALA A 83 2.82 5.55 3.82
N PRO A 84 4.03 6.16 3.70
CA PRO A 84 4.31 7.47 4.28
C PRO A 84 3.63 8.64 3.56
N ALA A 85 3.29 8.54 2.27
CA ALA A 85 2.40 9.49 1.61
C ALA A 85 0.97 9.39 2.17
N VAL A 86 0.46 8.17 2.47
CA VAL A 86 -0.81 7.98 3.20
C VAL A 86 -0.79 8.74 4.52
N THR A 87 0.22 8.49 5.36
CA THR A 87 0.26 9.11 6.70
C THR A 87 0.60 10.60 6.67
N ARG A 88 1.38 11.09 5.69
CA ARG A 88 1.57 12.54 5.47
C ARG A 88 0.24 13.23 5.15
N GLY A 89 -0.53 12.73 4.19
CA GLY A 89 -1.85 13.30 3.85
C GLY A 89 -2.84 13.29 5.04
N LEU A 90 -2.84 12.22 5.84
CA LEU A 90 -3.64 12.18 7.08
C LEU A 90 -3.15 13.21 8.13
N ALA A 91 -1.84 13.46 8.24
CA ALA A 91 -1.28 14.44 9.15
C ALA A 91 -1.55 15.90 8.73
N GLU A 92 -1.50 16.18 7.42
CA GLU A 92 -1.88 17.47 6.83
C GLU A 92 -3.35 17.80 7.13
N LEU A 93 -4.23 16.80 7.02
CA LEU A 93 -5.64 16.88 7.44
C LEU A 93 -5.85 16.93 8.97
N GLY A 94 -4.78 16.87 9.77
CA GLY A 94 -4.78 17.11 11.22
C GLY A 94 -4.59 15.89 12.13
N ALA A 95 -4.42 14.67 11.58
CA ALA A 95 -4.21 13.48 12.41
C ALA A 95 -2.85 13.53 13.12
N SER A 96 -2.77 12.98 14.34
CA SER A 96 -1.47 12.76 15.01
C SER A 96 -0.88 11.42 14.57
N VAL A 97 0.18 11.46 13.77
CA VAL A 97 0.91 10.28 13.30
C VAL A 97 2.09 9.97 14.22
N MET A 98 2.26 8.70 14.56
CA MET A 98 3.47 8.15 15.20
C MET A 98 4.07 7.07 14.31
N ARG A 99 5.24 7.34 13.69
CA ARG A 99 6.03 6.30 13.02
C ARG A 99 6.71 5.43 14.08
N VAL A 100 6.66 4.11 13.90
CA VAL A 100 7.45 3.15 14.68
C VAL A 100 8.46 2.50 13.74
N THR A 101 9.71 2.38 14.18
CA THR A 101 10.79 1.74 13.43
C THR A 101 11.58 0.79 14.34
N SER A 102 12.23 -0.21 13.76
CA SER A 102 13.07 -1.15 14.52
C SER A 102 14.49 -0.59 14.67
N PRO A 103 15.12 -0.67 15.85
CA PRO A 103 16.51 -0.26 16.04
C PRO A 103 17.50 -1.14 15.26
N ASN A 104 17.06 -2.31 14.79
CA ASN A 104 17.87 -3.29 14.05
C ASN A 104 17.66 -3.21 12.53
N LEU A 105 16.91 -2.22 12.03
CA LEU A 105 16.76 -1.95 10.60
C LEU A 105 17.43 -0.61 10.26
N ILE A 106 18.11 -0.56 9.11
CA ILE A 106 18.72 0.69 8.62
C ILE A 106 17.61 1.70 8.37
N ASP A 107 17.60 2.79 9.12
CA ASP A 107 16.63 3.87 8.96
C ASP A 107 17.12 4.83 7.86
N TYR A 108 16.68 4.58 6.63
CA TYR A 108 16.96 5.43 5.47
C TYR A 108 16.21 6.77 5.56
N SER A 109 16.31 7.52 6.66
CA SER A 109 15.51 8.74 6.88
C SER A 109 15.72 9.88 5.87
N PHE A 110 16.75 9.81 5.00
CA PHE A 110 16.89 10.69 3.83
C PHE A 110 16.02 10.23 2.64
N LEU A 111 15.78 8.92 2.54
CA LEU A 111 14.72 8.28 1.76
C LEU A 111 13.54 7.96 2.71
N HIS A 112 12.77 8.96 3.16
CA HIS A 112 11.43 8.67 3.73
C HIS A 112 10.43 8.32 2.61
N ILE A 113 10.85 7.21 1.97
CA ILE A 113 10.83 6.78 0.56
C ILE A 113 11.42 5.29 0.42
N ASP A 114 11.54 4.42 1.47
CA ASP A 114 12.00 2.97 1.49
C ASP A 114 11.35 2.18 2.68
N LEU A 115 10.83 0.91 2.72
CA LEU A 115 10.30 -0.14 1.77
C LEU A 115 9.42 -1.28 2.49
N ASN A 116 8.27 -1.73 1.91
CA ASN A 116 7.36 -2.96 2.05
C ASN A 116 6.73 -3.58 3.37
N TRP A 117 5.59 -4.29 3.17
CA TRP A 117 4.79 -5.15 4.10
C TRP A 117 5.31 -6.61 4.22
N GLY A 118 4.55 -7.54 4.83
CA GLY A 118 4.84 -8.98 5.01
C GLY A 118 5.89 -9.29 6.09
N VAL A 119 6.74 -8.32 6.40
CA VAL A 119 7.73 -8.37 7.47
C VAL A 119 7.11 -8.33 8.88
N LEU A 120 5.84 -7.95 9.03
CA LEU A 120 5.17 -7.72 10.32
C LEU A 120 4.46 -8.95 10.90
N ASP A 121 3.82 -9.77 10.08
CA ASP A 121 3.15 -11.02 10.50
C ASP A 121 4.11 -11.97 11.24
N LYS A 122 5.33 -12.16 10.70
CA LYS A 122 6.40 -12.95 11.34
C LYS A 122 6.92 -12.37 12.68
N TYR A 123 6.44 -11.19 13.09
CA TYR A 123 6.73 -10.56 14.37
C TYR A 123 5.48 -10.37 15.25
N GLY A 124 4.33 -10.97 14.91
CA GLY A 124 3.08 -10.84 15.68
C GLY A 124 2.37 -9.49 15.52
N PHE A 125 2.52 -8.88 14.34
CA PHE A 125 1.85 -7.63 13.95
C PHE A 125 1.07 -7.79 12.65
N GLY A 126 0.56 -9.00 12.36
CA GLY A 126 -0.40 -9.22 11.27
C GLY A 126 -1.74 -8.55 11.56
N VAL A 127 -2.63 -8.47 10.56
CA VAL A 127 -3.91 -7.77 10.72
C VAL A 127 -4.79 -8.41 11.80
N ASP A 128 -4.79 -9.74 11.90
CA ASP A 128 -5.55 -10.46 12.93
C ASP A 128 -4.93 -10.27 14.34
N ASP A 129 -3.59 -10.34 14.49
CA ASP A 129 -2.90 -9.99 15.74
C ASP A 129 -3.26 -8.56 16.19
N ILE A 130 -3.28 -7.63 15.23
CA ILE A 130 -3.60 -6.22 15.43
C ILE A 130 -5.08 -6.04 15.80
N ILE A 131 -6.00 -6.84 15.28
CA ILE A 131 -7.41 -6.84 15.68
C ILE A 131 -7.55 -7.39 17.11
N ASP A 132 -6.93 -8.53 17.40
CA ASP A 132 -7.04 -9.23 18.69
C ASP A 132 -6.43 -8.43 19.85
N LEU A 133 -5.27 -7.80 19.63
CA LEU A 133 -4.62 -6.88 20.58
C LEU A 133 -5.52 -5.70 21.02
N VAL A 134 -6.65 -5.46 20.35
CA VAL A 134 -7.62 -4.41 20.71
C VAL A 134 -9.08 -4.85 20.71
N ARG A 135 -9.35 -6.16 20.74
CA ARG A 135 -10.72 -6.72 20.71
C ARG A 135 -11.65 -6.12 21.79
N ASP A 136 -11.07 -5.76 22.94
CA ASP A 136 -11.78 -5.16 24.08
C ASP A 136 -11.89 -3.62 24.03
N ARG A 137 -11.40 -2.95 22.98
CA ARG A 137 -11.56 -1.49 22.85
C ARG A 137 -12.96 -1.13 22.38
N ALA A 138 -13.53 -0.06 22.95
CA ALA A 138 -14.85 0.45 22.59
C ALA A 138 -15.02 0.94 21.12
N ARG A 139 -13.97 0.87 20.29
CA ARG A 139 -13.95 1.17 18.85
C ARG A 139 -12.94 0.28 18.14
N GLY A 140 -13.35 -0.28 16.99
CA GLY A 140 -12.49 -1.06 16.12
C GLY A 140 -11.45 -0.23 15.35
N LYS A 141 -10.45 -0.94 14.82
CA LYS A 141 -9.33 -0.37 14.05
C LYS A 141 -9.69 -0.15 12.58
N ILE A 142 -8.85 0.63 11.93
CA ILE A 142 -8.71 0.65 10.47
C ILE A 142 -7.25 0.32 10.22
N SER A 143 -6.97 -0.77 9.53
CA SER A 143 -5.65 -1.05 8.94
C SER A 143 -5.66 -0.54 7.51
N VAL A 144 -4.55 0.06 7.07
CA VAL A 144 -4.30 0.35 5.65
C VAL A 144 -3.01 -0.37 5.31
N CYS A 145 -3.12 -1.40 4.49
CA CYS A 145 -2.04 -2.24 4.02
C CYS A 145 -1.70 -1.85 2.58
N GLU A 146 -0.42 -1.90 2.24
CA GLU A 146 0.11 -1.50 0.94
C GLU A 146 1.18 -2.51 0.52
N ASP A 147 1.15 -2.92 -0.75
CA ASP A 147 2.05 -3.92 -1.31
C ASP A 147 2.38 -3.62 -2.79
N SER A 148 3.43 -4.25 -3.32
CA SER A 148 3.90 -4.06 -4.69
C SER A 148 3.15 -4.88 -5.76
N TYR A 149 2.49 -5.99 -5.37
CA TYR A 149 1.80 -6.93 -6.27
C TYR A 149 0.41 -7.37 -5.78
N GLY A 150 -0.08 -6.76 -4.70
CA GLY A 150 -1.39 -7.04 -4.12
C GLY A 150 -1.52 -8.42 -3.44
N TRP A 151 -2.76 -8.80 -3.13
CA TRP A 151 -3.07 -10.00 -2.34
C TRP A 151 -3.59 -11.18 -3.18
N HIS A 152 -3.67 -11.03 -4.51
CA HIS A 152 -4.14 -12.06 -5.43
C HIS A 152 -3.08 -12.40 -6.48
N GLY A 153 -3.13 -13.63 -6.99
CA GLY A 153 -2.24 -14.08 -8.06
C GLY A 153 -0.85 -14.54 -7.59
N PRO A 154 -0.04 -15.12 -8.50
CA PRO A 154 1.21 -15.80 -8.13
C PRO A 154 2.38 -14.87 -7.74
N TRP A 155 2.20 -13.55 -7.67
CA TRP A 155 3.26 -12.60 -7.30
C TRP A 155 3.04 -11.94 -5.92
N SER A 156 1.94 -12.20 -5.22
CA SER A 156 1.63 -11.60 -3.90
C SER A 156 2.67 -11.87 -2.80
N ASP A 157 3.46 -12.95 -2.90
CA ASP A 157 4.56 -13.26 -1.98
C ASP A 157 5.92 -12.64 -2.39
N ARG A 158 5.97 -11.79 -3.43
CA ARG A 158 7.24 -11.26 -3.98
C ARG A 158 7.59 -9.88 -3.44
N SER A 159 8.87 -9.69 -3.12
CA SER A 159 9.42 -8.35 -2.87
C SER A 159 9.42 -7.53 -4.15
N GLY A 160 8.87 -6.32 -4.08
CA GLY A 160 8.85 -5.36 -5.19
C GLY A 160 9.50 -4.02 -4.81
N TRP A 161 9.61 -3.17 -5.82
CA TRP A 161 9.76 -1.71 -5.74
C TRP A 161 8.91 -1.14 -6.88
N GLN A 162 8.51 0.13 -6.83
CA GLN A 162 7.66 0.70 -7.86
C GLN A 162 8.21 0.55 -9.28
N GLN A 163 9.51 0.74 -9.52
CA GLN A 163 10.10 0.57 -10.86
C GLN A 163 10.00 -0.87 -11.39
N ILE A 164 9.88 -1.85 -10.49
CA ILE A 164 9.73 -3.28 -10.82
C ILE A 164 8.24 -3.63 -11.00
N SER A 165 7.34 -3.05 -10.19
CA SER A 165 5.90 -3.19 -10.39
C SER A 165 5.43 -2.50 -11.68
N ASP A 166 5.84 -1.24 -11.91
CA ASP A 166 5.67 -0.49 -13.17
C ASP A 166 6.10 -1.31 -14.39
N ALA A 167 7.27 -1.96 -14.31
CA ALA A 167 7.80 -2.78 -15.39
C ALA A 167 6.99 -4.07 -15.61
N TRP A 168 6.44 -4.67 -14.55
CA TRP A 168 5.56 -5.84 -14.63
C TRP A 168 4.20 -5.51 -15.25
N VAL A 169 3.63 -4.34 -14.97
CA VAL A 169 2.38 -3.87 -15.62
C VAL A 169 2.60 -3.25 -17.00
N GLY A 170 3.86 -3.05 -17.41
CA GLY A 170 4.23 -2.52 -18.73
C GLY A 170 4.14 -0.99 -18.88
N ILE A 171 4.12 -0.23 -17.77
CA ILE A 171 4.18 1.24 -17.80
C ILE A 171 5.42 1.76 -18.56
N PRO A 172 6.65 1.22 -18.38
CA PRO A 172 7.83 1.65 -19.14
C PRO A 172 7.72 1.43 -20.65
N ALA A 173 7.03 0.37 -21.10
CA ALA A 173 6.76 0.15 -22.53
C ALA A 173 5.72 1.17 -23.06
N GLY A 174 4.74 1.55 -22.23
CA GLY A 174 3.83 2.67 -22.50
C GLY A 174 4.57 4.01 -22.64
N PHE A 175 5.56 4.28 -21.79
CA PHE A 175 6.44 5.46 -21.88
C PHE A 175 7.30 5.44 -23.15
N GLY A 176 7.95 4.32 -23.47
CA GLY A 176 8.74 4.16 -24.70
C GLY A 176 7.93 4.44 -25.97
N LYS A 177 6.69 3.93 -26.01
CA LYS A 177 5.70 4.20 -27.06
C LYS A 177 5.29 5.68 -27.11
N ALA A 178 5.02 6.31 -25.97
CA ALA A 178 4.62 7.72 -25.90
C ALA A 178 5.74 8.69 -26.32
N LEU A 179 7.00 8.31 -26.09
CA LEU A 179 8.20 9.02 -26.55
C LEU A 179 8.55 8.76 -28.03
N GLY A 180 7.83 7.86 -28.71
CA GLY A 180 8.08 7.51 -30.11
C GLY A 180 9.38 6.74 -30.35
N LEU A 181 9.88 6.04 -29.33
CA LEU A 181 11.14 5.29 -29.43
C LEU A 181 11.02 4.07 -30.35
N LYS A 182 12.14 3.71 -30.97
CA LYS A 182 12.23 2.53 -31.84
C LYS A 182 11.83 1.28 -31.06
N ASP A 183 10.99 0.45 -31.68
CA ASP A 183 10.44 -0.80 -31.12
C ASP A 183 9.71 -0.63 -29.77
N ASN A 184 9.37 0.61 -29.38
CA ASN A 184 8.85 1.01 -28.05
C ASN A 184 9.82 0.69 -26.90
N GLU A 185 11.13 0.90 -27.10
CA GLU A 185 12.18 0.71 -26.09
C GLU A 185 11.75 1.20 -24.69
N PRO A 186 11.67 0.33 -23.67
CA PRO A 186 11.03 0.70 -22.42
C PRO A 186 11.79 1.73 -21.60
N VAL A 187 11.10 2.78 -21.15
CA VAL A 187 11.66 3.88 -20.34
C VAL A 187 10.95 3.95 -18.99
N THR A 188 11.66 3.63 -17.92
CA THR A 188 11.14 3.72 -16.55
C THR A 188 10.74 5.17 -16.22
N PRO A 189 9.59 5.41 -15.57
CA PRO A 189 9.22 6.74 -15.09
C PRO A 189 10.31 7.38 -14.22
N VAL A 190 10.60 8.66 -14.47
CA VAL A 190 11.68 9.40 -13.77
C VAL A 190 11.33 9.70 -12.30
N PHE A 191 10.04 9.73 -11.98
CA PHE A 191 9.52 10.01 -10.64
C PHE A 191 8.71 8.83 -10.10
N PRO A 192 8.63 8.66 -8.77
CA PRO A 192 7.82 7.63 -8.14
C PRO A 192 6.32 7.97 -8.21
N ASN A 193 5.75 7.88 -9.42
CA ASN A 193 4.36 8.22 -9.69
C ASN A 193 3.38 7.26 -9.00
N SER A 194 3.55 5.95 -9.21
CA SER A 194 2.63 4.91 -8.75
C SER A 194 2.62 4.82 -7.22
N ASP A 195 3.78 4.97 -6.57
CA ASP A 195 3.92 5.15 -5.12
C ASP A 195 3.07 6.33 -4.58
N TYR A 196 3.20 7.52 -5.19
CA TYR A 196 2.42 8.68 -4.76
C TYR A 196 0.93 8.51 -5.08
N MET A 197 0.57 7.82 -6.16
CA MET A 197 -0.82 7.51 -6.51
C MET A 197 -1.45 6.53 -5.52
N THR A 198 -0.76 5.43 -5.17
CA THR A 198 -1.15 4.47 -4.14
C THR A 198 -1.21 5.13 -2.75
N GLY A 199 -0.29 6.04 -2.45
CA GLY A 199 -0.35 6.91 -1.27
C GLY A 199 -1.61 7.79 -1.21
N ILE A 200 -1.99 8.42 -2.32
CA ILE A 200 -3.24 9.21 -2.41
C ILE A 200 -4.47 8.31 -2.31
N SER A 201 -4.47 7.16 -2.99
CA SER A 201 -5.53 6.14 -2.89
C SER A 201 -5.73 5.68 -1.44
N GLY A 202 -4.65 5.52 -0.67
CA GLY A 202 -4.73 5.18 0.76
C GLY A 202 -5.26 6.30 1.66
N VAL A 203 -5.02 7.58 1.33
CA VAL A 203 -5.70 8.71 2.00
C VAL A 203 -7.21 8.63 1.72
N CYS A 204 -7.60 8.45 0.46
CA CYS A 204 -9.00 8.33 0.06
C CYS A 204 -9.70 7.14 0.74
N ALA A 205 -9.09 5.95 0.73
CA ALA A 205 -9.64 4.76 1.37
C ALA A 205 -9.78 4.92 2.89
N ALA A 206 -8.75 5.48 3.55
CA ALA A 206 -8.82 5.80 4.97
C ALA A 206 -9.97 6.76 5.29
N LEU A 207 -10.17 7.82 4.49
CA LEU A 207 -11.28 8.76 4.67
C LEU A 207 -12.64 8.09 4.46
N CYS A 208 -12.82 7.30 3.40
CA CYS A 208 -14.04 6.53 3.14
C CYS A 208 -14.43 5.62 4.31
N ILE A 209 -13.44 4.96 4.94
CA ILE A 209 -13.70 4.02 6.03
C ILE A 209 -13.81 4.72 7.38
N LEU A 210 -13.17 5.87 7.57
CA LEU A 210 -13.44 6.72 8.74
C LEU A 210 -14.91 7.18 8.75
N ILE A 211 -15.51 7.44 7.58
CA ILE A 211 -16.96 7.66 7.40
C ILE A 211 -17.72 6.36 7.66
N GLN A 212 -17.44 5.27 6.96
CA GLN A 212 -18.18 4.00 7.09
C GLN A 212 -18.20 3.48 8.54
N ARG A 213 -17.08 3.55 9.27
CA ARG A 213 -16.98 3.12 10.69
C ARG A 213 -17.70 4.07 11.66
N ALA A 214 -18.03 5.30 11.26
CA ALA A 214 -18.90 6.16 12.07
C ALA A 214 -20.37 5.68 12.03
N GLU A 215 -20.78 5.05 10.93
CA GLU A 215 -22.13 4.55 10.67
C GLU A 215 -22.29 3.04 10.96
N GLN A 216 -21.20 2.26 10.86
CA GLN A 216 -21.17 0.80 10.99
C GLN A 216 -20.12 0.35 12.04
N SER A 217 -20.50 -0.59 12.91
CA SER A 217 -19.67 -1.01 14.04
C SER A 217 -18.75 -2.15 13.65
N GLY A 218 -17.44 -1.90 13.58
CA GLY A 218 -16.47 -2.92 13.18
C GLY A 218 -15.01 -2.46 13.23
N SER A 219 -14.12 -3.40 12.89
CA SER A 219 -12.76 -3.14 12.43
C SER A 219 -12.69 -3.33 10.91
N TYR A 220 -11.77 -2.65 10.25
CA TYR A 220 -11.63 -2.64 8.79
C TYR A 220 -10.17 -2.82 8.38
N LYS A 221 -9.95 -3.43 7.21
CA LYS A 221 -8.65 -3.54 6.54
C LYS A 221 -8.81 -2.99 5.12
N VAL A 222 -7.87 -2.17 4.69
CA VAL A 222 -7.71 -1.74 3.30
C VAL A 222 -6.52 -2.46 2.71
N ASP A 223 -6.69 -2.96 1.50
CA ASP A 223 -5.64 -3.53 0.67
C ASP A 223 -5.46 -2.64 -0.57
N ILE A 224 -4.23 -2.21 -0.85
CA ILE A 224 -3.87 -1.28 -1.93
C ILE A 224 -2.55 -1.73 -2.57
N ALA A 225 -2.49 -1.79 -3.90
CA ALA A 225 -1.33 -2.28 -4.63
C ALA A 225 -0.59 -1.18 -5.42
N LEU A 226 0.51 -1.53 -6.09
CA LEU A 226 1.20 -0.70 -7.07
C LEU A 226 0.91 -1.11 -8.54
N ASP A 227 0.33 -2.30 -8.76
CA ASP A 227 0.01 -2.92 -10.07
C ASP A 227 -1.46 -2.82 -10.53
#